data_AF-A0A182MZK2-F1
#
_entry.id   AF-A0A182MZK2-F1
#
_cell.length_a   1.000
_cell.length_b   1.000
_cell.length_c   1.000
_cell.angle_alpha   90.00
_cell.angle_beta   90.00
_cell.angle_gamma   90.00
#
_symmetry.space_group_name_H-M   'P 1'
#
loop_
_entity.id
_entity.type
_entity.pdbx_description
1 polymer ?
#
loop_
_entity_poly.entity_id
_entity_poly.type
_entity_poly.pdbx_seq_one_letter_code
_entity_poly.pdbx_strand_id
1 'polypeptide(L)'
;MAMRGVMMLFFQVLILCFQAKAWHAVRRSFELEQTAAHQEKPRNCMHVTSEEGEFSYVKLPPVRSTSKHGHWMPAPDASGEPTAGEPDPEPGAAPATVCGIYFVADPDQTVEVTMRQVNVDCRTGGLMAFVDGWELNGQYFPGERDHEKPLGLRVQEFCAERTGGPWPGKQGATTSAGAWVFRSSQNAALVQYRIPERGSFVLSARFHHNPKPCNIMAEGLAPYYMLRNYGQRRNCTLTALFPAVVSVIAQEVGEINDSVRYCERVRVDDKLEIGGSVGLDPSYQLVRASTICGRSRGRMDLEQTILCGTTSVRLISSGRYNNQAMVTMRMADESDLRLATVICEM
;
A
#
# COMPACT_ATOMS: atom_id res chain seq x y z
N MET A 1 -57.58 16.98 13.57
CA MET A 1 -56.15 16.80 13.92
C MET A 1 -55.52 15.49 13.41
N ALA A 2 -56.20 14.67 12.59
CA ALA A 2 -55.63 13.41 12.08
C ALA A 2 -54.83 13.56 10.75
N MET A 3 -55.10 14.59 9.94
CA MET A 3 -54.47 14.76 8.61
C MET A 3 -53.01 15.26 8.65
N ARG A 4 -52.58 15.93 9.72
CA ARG A 4 -51.20 16.45 9.83
C ARG A 4 -50.16 15.36 10.14
N GLY A 5 -50.55 14.31 10.88
CA GLY A 5 -49.66 13.19 11.21
C GLY A 5 -49.36 12.30 10.01
N VAL A 6 -50.35 12.06 9.15
CA VAL A 6 -50.20 11.22 7.95
C VAL A 6 -49.31 11.89 6.91
N MET A 7 -49.38 13.22 6.77
CA MET A 7 -48.57 13.96 5.81
C MET A 7 -47.08 14.02 6.20
N MET A 8 -46.75 14.10 7.50
CA MET A 8 -45.36 14.05 7.96
C MET A 8 -44.74 12.64 7.80
N LEU A 9 -45.52 11.59 8.05
CA LEU A 9 -45.06 10.21 7.86
C LEU A 9 -44.78 9.91 6.38
N PHE A 10 -45.65 10.39 5.47
CA PHE A 10 -45.39 10.28 4.03
C PHE A 10 -44.13 11.03 3.59
N PHE A 11 -43.87 12.21 4.16
CA PHE A 11 -42.68 13.00 3.81
C PHE A 11 -41.38 12.35 4.32
N GLN A 12 -41.38 11.76 5.52
CA GLN A 12 -40.22 11.05 6.05
C GLN A 12 -39.93 9.74 5.30
N VAL A 13 -40.96 8.99 4.91
CA VAL A 13 -40.81 7.77 4.09
C VAL A 13 -40.33 8.11 2.68
N LEU A 14 -40.82 9.21 2.08
CA LEU A 14 -40.33 9.68 0.78
C LEU A 14 -38.85 10.10 0.85
N ILE A 15 -38.42 10.82 1.87
CA ILE A 15 -37.01 11.20 2.03
C ILE A 15 -36.11 9.97 2.20
N LEU A 16 -36.52 8.97 2.98
CA LEU A 16 -35.77 7.70 3.12
C LEU A 16 -35.71 6.91 1.80
N CYS A 17 -36.80 6.88 1.03
CA CYS A 17 -36.84 6.23 -0.28
C CYS A 17 -36.01 6.97 -1.34
N PHE A 18 -35.93 8.31 -1.30
CA PHE A 18 -35.09 9.10 -2.20
C PHE A 18 -33.59 9.01 -1.85
N GLN A 19 -33.22 8.97 -0.56
CA GLN A 19 -31.83 8.77 -0.14
C GLN A 19 -31.33 7.36 -0.49
N ALA A 20 -32.20 6.33 -0.38
CA ALA A 20 -31.86 4.97 -0.79
C ALA A 20 -31.72 4.78 -2.31
N LYS A 21 -32.49 5.54 -3.13
CA LYS A 21 -32.39 5.49 -4.61
C LYS A 21 -31.29 6.37 -5.18
N ALA A 22 -31.00 7.52 -4.58
CA ALA A 22 -29.95 8.43 -5.06
C ALA A 22 -28.55 7.83 -4.89
N TRP A 23 -28.29 7.09 -3.80
CA TRP A 23 -27.02 6.39 -3.61
C TRP A 23 -26.83 5.19 -4.55
N HIS A 24 -27.91 4.55 -4.99
CA HIS A 24 -27.83 3.48 -5.99
C HIS A 24 -27.65 3.99 -7.43
N ALA A 25 -28.10 5.20 -7.74
CA ALA A 25 -28.06 5.76 -9.10
C ALA A 25 -26.72 6.40 -9.46
N VAL A 26 -25.96 6.95 -8.50
CA VAL A 26 -24.59 7.47 -8.76
C VAL A 26 -23.56 6.34 -8.91
N ARG A 27 -23.90 5.13 -8.43
CA ARG A 27 -23.06 3.92 -8.55
C ARG A 27 -23.40 3.04 -9.76
N ARG A 28 -24.40 3.40 -10.58
CA ARG A 28 -24.95 2.56 -11.68
C ARG A 28 -24.81 3.14 -13.09
N SER A 29 -24.04 4.20 -13.30
CA SER A 29 -23.84 4.76 -14.65
C SER A 29 -22.73 4.09 -15.47
N PHE A 30 -22.09 3.04 -14.95
CA PHE A 30 -21.34 2.10 -15.78
C PHE A 30 -22.02 0.74 -15.64
N GLU A 31 -22.96 0.50 -16.57
CA GLU A 31 -23.56 -0.81 -16.76
C GLU A 31 -22.49 -1.88 -16.97
N LEU A 32 -22.78 -3.03 -16.38
CA LEU A 32 -22.14 -4.30 -16.61
C LEU A 32 -21.90 -4.50 -18.11
N GLU A 33 -20.63 -4.49 -18.50
CA GLU A 33 -20.14 -5.56 -19.34
C GLU A 33 -19.49 -6.56 -18.40
N GLN A 34 -20.20 -7.65 -18.13
CA GLN A 34 -19.64 -8.84 -17.49
C GLN A 34 -18.66 -9.48 -18.48
N THR A 35 -17.54 -8.82 -18.71
CA THR A 35 -16.38 -9.39 -19.37
C THR A 35 -15.65 -10.25 -18.33
N ALA A 36 -15.18 -11.41 -18.78
CA ALA A 36 -14.48 -12.40 -17.98
C ALA A 36 -13.44 -11.76 -17.05
N ALA A 37 -13.19 -12.41 -15.89
CA ALA A 37 -12.17 -12.05 -14.90
C ALA A 37 -11.05 -11.20 -15.51
N HIS A 38 -11.01 -9.92 -15.14
CA HIS A 38 -10.12 -8.92 -15.73
C HIS A 38 -8.68 -9.36 -15.47
N GLN A 39 -8.07 -10.03 -16.46
CA GLN A 39 -6.73 -10.58 -16.36
C GLN A 39 -5.74 -9.46 -16.65
N GLU A 40 -5.35 -8.73 -15.61
CA GLU A 40 -4.41 -7.63 -15.77
C GLU A 40 -2.98 -8.17 -15.90
N LYS A 41 -2.26 -7.73 -16.94
CA LYS A 41 -0.87 -8.11 -17.20
C LYS A 41 0.04 -6.95 -16.77
N PRO A 42 0.86 -7.11 -15.71
CA PRO A 42 1.78 -6.06 -15.27
C PRO A 42 2.75 -5.70 -16.41
N ARG A 43 2.65 -4.49 -16.95
CA ARG A 43 3.54 -3.99 -18.03
C ARG A 43 4.81 -3.33 -17.48
N ASN A 44 4.76 -2.83 -16.25
CA ASN A 44 5.86 -2.20 -15.54
C ASN A 44 6.29 -3.06 -14.35
N CYS A 45 7.56 -2.98 -13.96
CA CYS A 45 8.12 -3.74 -12.84
C CYS A 45 7.50 -3.34 -11.48
N MET A 46 6.79 -2.22 -11.43
CA MET A 46 5.94 -1.80 -10.32
C MET A 46 4.50 -1.67 -10.82
N HIS A 47 3.58 -2.44 -10.23
CA HIS A 47 2.15 -2.38 -10.54
C HIS A 47 1.38 -2.11 -9.25
N VAL A 48 0.65 -1.00 -9.19
CA VAL A 48 -0.19 -0.61 -8.05
C VAL A 48 -1.65 -0.82 -8.44
N THR A 49 -2.44 -1.41 -7.54
CA THR A 49 -3.87 -1.68 -7.80
C THR A 49 -4.71 -1.58 -6.53
N SER A 50 -5.90 -1.01 -6.72
CA SER A 50 -7.01 -0.94 -5.77
C SER A 50 -8.16 -1.90 -6.12
N GLU A 51 -7.90 -2.88 -7.00
CA GLU A 51 -8.94 -3.79 -7.49
C GLU A 51 -8.70 -5.25 -7.03
N GLU A 52 -9.79 -5.92 -6.69
CA GLU A 52 -9.79 -7.38 -6.53
C GLU A 52 -9.70 -8.04 -7.92
N GLY A 53 -9.02 -9.18 -8.01
CA GLY A 53 -8.89 -9.83 -9.32
C GLY A 53 -7.83 -10.90 -9.38
N GLU A 54 -7.61 -11.41 -10.59
CA GLU A 54 -6.55 -12.36 -10.90
C GLU A 54 -5.44 -11.67 -11.68
N PHE A 55 -4.21 -11.85 -11.21
CA PHE A 55 -3.01 -11.26 -11.76
C PHE A 55 -2.09 -12.39 -12.22
N SER A 56 -1.59 -12.27 -13.44
CA SER A 56 -0.74 -13.30 -14.04
C SER A 56 0.50 -12.68 -14.65
N TYR A 57 1.61 -13.39 -14.49
CA TYR A 57 2.90 -12.99 -15.03
C TYR A 57 3.59 -14.20 -15.66
N VAL A 58 4.21 -13.98 -16.82
CA VAL A 58 4.99 -14.99 -17.54
C VAL A 58 6.25 -14.33 -18.09
N LYS A 59 7.42 -14.84 -17.69
CA LYS A 59 8.71 -14.53 -18.30
C LYS A 59 9.15 -15.68 -19.18
N LEU A 60 9.30 -15.39 -20.46
CA LEU A 60 9.83 -16.32 -21.46
C LEU A 60 11.36 -16.16 -21.53
N PRO A 61 12.11 -17.23 -21.82
CA PRO A 61 13.54 -17.13 -22.07
C PRO A 61 13.81 -16.21 -23.27
N PRO A 62 14.93 -15.48 -23.28
CA PRO A 62 15.31 -14.66 -24.42
C PRO A 62 15.44 -15.53 -25.67
N VAL A 63 14.70 -15.18 -26.72
CA VAL A 63 14.80 -15.88 -28.01
C VAL A 63 16.17 -15.58 -28.59
N ARG A 64 17.08 -16.55 -28.61
CA ARG A 64 18.32 -16.45 -29.38
C ARG A 64 17.94 -16.39 -30.86
N SER A 65 18.05 -15.21 -31.46
CA SER A 65 17.96 -15.05 -32.91
C SER A 65 19.09 -15.84 -33.55
N THR A 66 18.79 -17.04 -34.07
CA THR A 66 19.71 -17.76 -34.92
C THR A 66 19.58 -17.20 -36.33
N SER A 67 20.26 -16.08 -36.62
CA SER A 67 20.49 -15.65 -38.00
C SER A 67 21.53 -16.59 -38.64
N LYS A 68 21.09 -17.81 -38.98
CA LYS A 68 21.79 -18.67 -39.94
C LYS A 68 21.24 -18.37 -41.34
N HIS A 69 21.73 -17.30 -41.94
CA HIS A 69 21.82 -17.17 -43.40
C HIS A 69 23.14 -16.47 -43.70
N GLY A 70 24.05 -17.19 -44.34
CA GLY A 70 25.43 -16.78 -44.53
C GLY A 70 25.68 -16.07 -45.86
N HIS A 71 26.90 -15.57 -45.99
CA HIS A 71 27.62 -15.64 -47.26
C HIS A 71 29.13 -15.63 -47.03
N TRP A 72 29.79 -16.56 -47.70
CA TRP A 72 31.24 -16.68 -47.85
C TRP A 72 31.75 -15.65 -48.86
N MET A 73 32.82 -14.92 -48.55
CA MET A 73 33.87 -14.52 -49.51
C MET A 73 35.19 -14.29 -48.74
N PRO A 74 36.36 -14.69 -49.28
CA PRO A 74 37.66 -14.46 -48.62
C PRO A 74 38.48 -13.28 -49.21
N ALA A 75 39.28 -12.67 -48.31
CA ALA A 75 40.58 -11.97 -48.46
C ALA A 75 40.61 -10.52 -49.04
N PRO A 76 41.70 -9.72 -48.83
CA PRO A 76 42.97 -9.98 -48.14
C PRO A 76 43.43 -8.91 -47.10
N ASP A 77 44.60 -9.19 -46.50
CA ASP A 77 45.36 -8.44 -45.49
C ASP A 77 45.55 -6.92 -45.72
N ALA A 78 45.50 -6.16 -44.61
CA ALA A 78 46.30 -4.95 -44.42
C ALA A 78 46.56 -4.67 -42.92
N SER A 79 47.83 -4.84 -42.55
CA SER A 79 48.58 -4.41 -41.37
C SER A 79 48.07 -3.22 -40.53
N GLY A 80 48.06 -3.38 -39.20
CA GLY A 80 48.04 -2.30 -38.20
C GLY A 80 47.95 -2.82 -36.75
N GLU A 81 48.95 -2.50 -35.92
CA GLU A 81 49.25 -3.00 -34.56
C GLU A 81 48.22 -2.69 -33.43
N PRO A 82 48.35 -3.35 -32.24
CA PRO A 82 47.29 -3.46 -31.25
C PRO A 82 47.33 -2.35 -30.18
N THR A 83 46.21 -1.66 -29.96
CA THR A 83 45.98 -0.89 -28.73
C THR A 83 45.02 -1.65 -27.83
N ALA A 84 45.47 -1.94 -26.62
CA ALA A 84 44.74 -2.64 -25.57
C ALA A 84 43.43 -1.93 -25.22
N GLY A 85 42.32 -2.42 -25.76
CA GLY A 85 40.99 -2.14 -25.25
C GLY A 85 40.71 -3.08 -24.08
N GLU A 86 40.23 -2.51 -22.98
CA GLU A 86 39.61 -3.26 -21.88
C GLU A 86 38.60 -4.27 -22.45
N PRO A 87 38.50 -5.48 -21.88
CA PRO A 87 37.52 -6.45 -22.35
C PRO A 87 36.14 -5.86 -22.13
N ASP A 88 35.44 -5.59 -23.23
CA ASP A 88 33.99 -5.39 -23.22
C ASP A 88 33.37 -6.48 -22.35
N PRO A 89 32.54 -6.15 -21.36
CA PRO A 89 31.83 -7.18 -20.63
C PRO A 89 31.00 -7.96 -21.64
N GLU A 90 31.07 -9.29 -21.55
CA GLU A 90 30.12 -10.18 -22.23
C GLU A 90 28.70 -9.58 -22.15
N PRO A 91 27.82 -9.82 -23.13
CA PRO A 91 26.39 -9.51 -22.99
C PRO A 91 25.76 -10.50 -22.00
N GLY A 92 26.29 -10.52 -20.78
CA GLY A 92 25.86 -11.27 -19.62
C GLY A 92 24.77 -10.48 -18.93
N ALA A 93 23.56 -11.03 -19.02
CA ALA A 93 22.41 -10.80 -18.16
C ALA A 93 22.38 -9.43 -17.45
N ALA A 94 21.55 -8.51 -17.96
CA ALA A 94 21.05 -7.41 -17.13
C ALA A 94 20.63 -7.98 -15.75
N PRO A 95 21.06 -7.36 -14.63
CA PRO A 95 20.78 -7.88 -13.31
C PRO A 95 19.28 -8.11 -13.15
N ALA A 96 18.90 -9.30 -12.69
CA ALA A 96 17.50 -9.68 -12.57
C ALA A 96 16.78 -8.68 -11.65
N THR A 97 15.99 -7.79 -12.25
CA THR A 97 15.24 -6.74 -11.56
C THR A 97 14.20 -7.35 -10.63
N VAL A 98 14.08 -6.82 -9.41
CA VAL A 98 13.01 -7.15 -8.48
C VAL A 98 11.79 -6.31 -8.85
N CYS A 99 10.65 -6.97 -9.09
CA CYS A 99 9.38 -6.35 -9.42
C CYS A 99 8.37 -6.56 -8.29
N GLY A 100 7.30 -5.76 -8.28
CA GLY A 100 6.30 -5.76 -7.22
C GLY A 100 4.88 -5.49 -7.70
N ILE A 101 3.92 -6.18 -7.08
CA ILE A 101 2.49 -5.92 -7.16
C ILE A 101 2.07 -5.35 -5.81
N TYR A 102 1.67 -4.08 -5.82
CA TYR A 102 1.35 -3.24 -4.69
C TYR A 102 -0.17 -3.14 -4.57
N PHE A 103 -0.75 -3.75 -3.55
CA PHE A 103 -2.18 -3.69 -3.28
C PHE A 103 -2.48 -2.63 -2.24
N VAL A 104 -3.50 -1.81 -2.48
CA VAL A 104 -4.16 -1.00 -1.43
C VAL A 104 -5.64 -1.26 -1.50
N ALA A 105 -6.25 -1.55 -0.36
CA ALA A 105 -7.69 -1.69 -0.20
C ALA A 105 -8.25 -0.44 0.50
N ASP A 106 -9.58 -0.38 0.61
CA ASP A 106 -10.23 0.68 1.39
C ASP A 106 -9.71 0.73 2.85
N PRO A 107 -9.78 1.89 3.53
CA PRO A 107 -9.23 2.05 4.87
C PRO A 107 -9.73 1.05 5.91
N ASP A 108 -10.96 0.53 5.74
CA ASP A 108 -11.58 -0.47 6.60
C ASP A 108 -11.47 -1.89 6.03
N GLN A 109 -10.47 -2.17 5.21
CA GLN A 109 -10.23 -3.47 4.62
C GLN A 109 -8.80 -3.98 4.85
N THR A 110 -8.60 -5.29 4.66
CA THR A 110 -7.31 -5.96 4.56
C THR A 110 -7.22 -6.73 3.26
N VAL A 111 -6.00 -7.00 2.80
CA VAL A 111 -5.74 -7.71 1.54
C VAL A 111 -5.44 -9.18 1.81
N GLU A 112 -6.12 -10.07 1.10
CA GLU A 112 -5.79 -11.48 0.99
C GLU A 112 -5.25 -11.78 -0.41
N VAL A 113 -4.07 -12.38 -0.49
CA VAL A 113 -3.47 -12.85 -1.73
C VAL A 113 -3.44 -14.37 -1.73
N THR A 114 -4.04 -14.98 -2.75
CA THR A 114 -4.01 -16.42 -2.97
C THR A 114 -3.14 -16.74 -4.19
N MET A 115 -2.02 -17.43 -4.00
CA MET A 115 -1.18 -17.94 -5.08
C MET A 115 -1.85 -19.18 -5.70
N ARG A 116 -2.39 -19.02 -6.91
CA ARG A 116 -3.04 -20.09 -7.68
C ARG A 116 -2.03 -20.99 -8.38
N GLN A 117 -0.97 -20.38 -8.89
CA GLN A 117 0.13 -21.08 -9.57
C GLN A 117 1.45 -20.36 -9.29
N VAL A 118 2.49 -21.12 -8.98
CA VAL A 118 3.86 -20.60 -8.84
C VAL A 118 4.83 -21.51 -9.58
N ASN A 119 5.53 -20.94 -10.55
CA ASN A 119 6.54 -21.57 -11.37
C ASN A 119 7.77 -20.64 -11.40
N VAL A 120 8.44 -20.54 -10.25
CA VAL A 120 9.63 -19.71 -10.05
C VAL A 120 10.71 -20.60 -9.49
N ASP A 121 11.76 -20.85 -10.28
CA ASP A 121 12.84 -21.79 -9.94
C ASP A 121 13.85 -21.14 -8.98
N CYS A 122 13.92 -21.66 -7.75
CA CYS A 122 14.82 -21.17 -6.71
C CYS A 122 16.30 -21.29 -7.10
N ARG A 123 16.68 -22.31 -7.88
CA ARG A 123 18.08 -22.62 -8.24
C ARG A 123 18.65 -21.61 -9.23
N THR A 124 17.80 -21.04 -10.07
CA THR A 124 18.19 -19.95 -10.99
C THR A 124 18.27 -18.59 -10.29
N GLY A 125 18.04 -18.54 -8.98
CA GLY A 125 17.89 -17.30 -8.22
C GLY A 125 16.48 -16.72 -8.31
N GLY A 126 15.47 -17.50 -8.71
CA GLY A 126 14.07 -17.08 -8.61
C GLY A 126 13.64 -16.92 -7.14
N LEU A 127 12.93 -15.84 -6.83
CA LEU A 127 12.42 -15.61 -5.47
C LEU A 127 11.13 -14.80 -5.54
N MET A 128 10.15 -15.15 -4.72
CA MET A 128 8.97 -14.35 -4.45
C MET A 128 8.90 -14.04 -2.96
N ALA A 129 8.28 -12.93 -2.61
CA ALA A 129 8.00 -12.57 -1.23
C ALA A 129 6.63 -11.94 -1.10
N PHE A 130 5.87 -12.34 -0.08
CA PHE A 130 4.71 -11.60 0.39
C PHE A 130 5.14 -10.70 1.55
N VAL A 131 4.74 -9.44 1.51
CA VAL A 131 4.95 -8.44 2.55
C VAL A 131 3.59 -8.05 3.13
N ASP A 132 3.43 -8.24 4.44
CA ASP A 132 2.33 -7.70 5.23
C ASP A 132 2.55 -6.19 5.42
N GLY A 133 1.94 -5.41 4.51
CA GLY A 133 2.20 -3.99 4.30
C GLY A 133 2.88 -3.71 2.94
N TRP A 134 3.55 -2.57 2.83
CA TRP A 134 4.35 -2.19 1.66
C TRP A 134 5.83 -2.11 1.99
N GLU A 135 6.67 -2.34 0.99
CA GLU A 135 8.11 -2.09 1.02
C GLU A 135 8.49 -1.20 -0.17
N LEU A 136 9.25 -0.14 0.13
CA LEU A 136 9.82 0.76 -0.86
C LEU A 136 11.17 1.27 -0.35
N ASN A 137 12.23 1.02 -1.12
CA ASN A 137 13.60 1.45 -0.84
C ASN A 137 14.13 1.02 0.56
N GLY A 138 13.82 -0.20 0.97
CA GLY A 138 14.18 -0.79 2.25
C GLY A 138 13.32 -0.31 3.43
N GLN A 139 12.33 0.54 3.18
CA GLN A 139 11.41 1.03 4.21
C GLN A 139 10.06 0.36 4.11
N TYR A 140 9.41 0.22 5.27
CA TYR A 140 8.16 -0.52 5.36
C TYR A 140 7.02 0.37 5.84
N PHE A 141 5.86 0.19 5.21
CA PHE A 141 4.59 0.64 5.75
C PHE A 141 3.79 -0.56 6.26
N PRO A 142 3.19 -0.48 7.46
CA PRO A 142 3.50 0.48 8.51
C PRO A 142 4.95 0.33 8.98
N GLY A 143 5.48 1.36 9.63
CA GLY A 143 6.81 1.31 10.24
C GLY A 143 6.92 0.20 11.29
N GLU A 144 8.14 -0.24 11.61
CA GLU A 144 8.35 -1.35 12.56
C GLU A 144 7.79 -1.08 13.96
N ARG A 145 7.73 0.20 14.37
CA ARG A 145 7.19 0.60 15.68
C ARG A 145 5.66 0.73 15.70
N ASP A 146 5.04 0.80 14.53
CA ASP A 146 3.60 1.03 14.38
C ASP A 146 2.86 -0.24 13.92
N HIS A 147 3.57 -1.19 13.32
CA HIS A 147 3.04 -2.51 13.00
C HIS A 147 2.99 -3.43 14.22
N GLU A 148 1.96 -4.27 14.32
CA GLU A 148 1.78 -5.19 15.45
C GLU A 148 2.75 -6.40 15.41
N LYS A 149 3.20 -6.79 14.21
CA LYS A 149 4.15 -7.87 13.98
C LYS A 149 5.55 -7.30 13.69
N PRO A 150 6.63 -7.92 14.19
CA PRO A 150 8.00 -7.61 13.77
C PRO A 150 8.24 -8.00 12.31
N LEU A 151 9.27 -7.40 11.68
CA LEU A 151 9.55 -7.57 10.26
C LEU A 151 9.72 -9.03 9.81
N GLY A 152 10.38 -9.86 10.62
CA GLY A 152 10.58 -11.28 10.31
C GLY A 152 9.29 -12.12 10.24
N LEU A 153 8.16 -11.59 10.72
CA LEU A 153 6.83 -12.21 10.57
C LEU A 153 5.97 -11.55 9.50
N ARG A 154 6.44 -10.43 8.92
CA ARG A 154 5.75 -9.67 7.88
C ARG A 154 6.20 -10.08 6.49
N VAL A 155 7.44 -10.52 6.35
CA VAL A 155 8.03 -10.93 5.07
C VAL A 155 8.07 -12.45 4.99
N GLN A 156 7.42 -13.00 3.96
CA GLN A 156 7.36 -14.44 3.73
C GLN A 156 7.89 -14.74 2.33
N GLU A 157 9.10 -15.31 2.29
CA GLU A 157 9.77 -15.66 1.05
C GLU A 157 9.44 -17.08 0.59
N PHE A 158 9.18 -17.25 -0.70
CA PHE A 158 8.85 -18.53 -1.31
C PHE A 158 9.24 -18.61 -2.79
N CYS A 159 9.33 -19.83 -3.29
CA CYS A 159 9.54 -20.18 -4.70
C CYS A 159 9.06 -21.63 -4.88
N ALA A 160 9.07 -22.17 -6.11
CA ALA A 160 8.40 -23.44 -6.42
C ALA A 160 8.94 -24.62 -5.59
N GLU A 161 10.25 -24.69 -5.38
CA GLU A 161 10.90 -25.77 -4.61
C GLU A 161 10.86 -25.55 -3.10
N ARG A 162 10.62 -24.32 -2.62
CA ARG A 162 10.58 -23.96 -1.19
C ARG A 162 9.15 -24.09 -0.65
N THR A 163 8.60 -25.30 -0.72
CA THR A 163 7.27 -25.66 -0.18
C THR A 163 7.29 -26.02 1.31
N GLY A 164 8.47 -26.04 1.94
CA GLY A 164 8.71 -26.49 3.33
C GLY A 164 8.91 -25.39 4.37
N GLY A 165 8.27 -24.22 4.22
CA GLY A 165 8.30 -23.16 5.23
C GLY A 165 7.65 -23.58 6.57
N PRO A 166 7.79 -22.80 7.66
CA PRO A 166 7.50 -23.22 9.06
C PRO A 166 6.03 -23.49 9.40
N TRP A 167 5.13 -23.55 8.42
CA TRP A 167 3.69 -23.56 8.62
C TRP A 167 3.10 -24.98 8.54
N PRO A 168 2.20 -25.36 9.46
CA PRO A 168 1.74 -26.73 9.59
C PRO A 168 0.65 -27.08 8.56
N GLY A 169 0.90 -28.14 7.78
CA GLY A 169 -0.10 -28.96 7.08
C GLY A 169 -0.26 -28.62 5.59
N LYS A 170 0.01 -29.50 4.62
CA LYS A 170 0.09 -30.97 4.66
C LYS A 170 1.08 -31.49 3.63
N GLN A 171 1.98 -32.37 4.08
CA GLN A 171 2.44 -33.50 3.27
C GLN A 171 1.19 -34.22 2.72
N GLY A 172 1.12 -34.39 1.40
CA GLY A 172 0.04 -35.16 0.75
C GLY A 172 -1.23 -34.36 0.43
N ALA A 173 -1.14 -33.47 -0.55
CA ALA A 173 -2.28 -33.14 -1.40
C ALA A 173 -1.79 -32.99 -2.85
N THR A 174 -1.56 -34.13 -3.48
CA THR A 174 -1.84 -34.32 -4.91
C THR A 174 -3.34 -34.12 -5.12
N THR A 175 -3.81 -32.88 -5.03
CA THR A 175 -5.10 -32.44 -5.56
C THR A 175 -4.89 -31.04 -6.11
N SER A 176 -5.62 -30.73 -7.16
CA SER A 176 -5.71 -29.47 -7.89
C SER A 176 -6.17 -28.25 -7.04
N ALA A 177 -5.89 -28.20 -5.73
CA ALA A 177 -6.45 -27.26 -4.76
C ALA A 177 -5.54 -26.93 -3.55
N GLY A 178 -4.21 -26.82 -3.75
CA GLY A 178 -3.24 -26.45 -2.72
C GLY A 178 -2.69 -25.03 -2.88
N ALA A 179 -3.55 -24.01 -2.82
CA ALA A 179 -3.14 -22.62 -3.02
C ALA A 179 -2.54 -21.99 -1.74
N TRP A 180 -1.41 -21.27 -1.85
CA TRP A 180 -0.86 -20.51 -0.73
C TRP A 180 -1.67 -19.24 -0.51
N VAL A 181 -2.11 -19.00 0.73
CA VAL A 181 -2.94 -17.83 1.07
C VAL A 181 -2.19 -16.96 2.07
N PHE A 182 -2.03 -15.70 1.73
CA PHE A 182 -1.39 -14.68 2.55
C PHE A 182 -2.40 -13.59 2.88
N ARG A 183 -2.32 -13.02 4.09
CA ARG A 183 -3.20 -11.95 4.53
C ARG A 183 -2.39 -10.85 5.18
N SER A 184 -2.68 -9.61 4.81
CA SER A 184 -2.16 -8.45 5.51
C SER A 184 -2.96 -8.18 6.79
N SER A 185 -2.32 -7.53 7.75
CA SER A 185 -2.93 -6.99 8.96
C SER A 185 -3.58 -5.61 8.74
N GLN A 186 -3.27 -4.95 7.62
CA GLN A 186 -3.71 -3.59 7.28
C GLN A 186 -4.23 -3.53 5.85
N ASN A 187 -4.63 -2.35 5.37
CA ASN A 187 -5.20 -2.17 4.03
C ASN A 187 -4.16 -2.24 2.89
N ALA A 188 -2.91 -2.59 3.16
CA ALA A 188 -1.87 -2.67 2.14
C ALA A 188 -1.14 -4.01 2.20
N ALA A 189 -0.78 -4.53 1.03
CA ALA A 189 0.06 -5.72 0.87
C ALA A 189 0.94 -5.59 -0.36
N LEU A 190 2.06 -6.30 -0.38
CA LEU A 190 2.97 -6.31 -1.52
C LEU A 190 3.41 -7.73 -1.83
N VAL A 191 3.35 -8.09 -3.11
CA VAL A 191 3.98 -9.31 -3.64
C VAL A 191 5.18 -8.91 -4.48
N GLN A 192 6.38 -9.19 -3.98
CA GLN A 192 7.63 -8.98 -4.71
C GLN A 192 8.04 -10.26 -5.43
N TYR A 193 8.66 -10.12 -6.59
CA TYR A 193 9.17 -11.24 -7.35
C TYR A 193 10.40 -10.87 -8.15
N ARG A 194 11.35 -11.81 -8.21
CA ARG A 194 12.51 -11.79 -9.08
C ARG A 194 12.52 -13.10 -9.86
N ILE A 195 12.44 -12.99 -11.19
CA ILE A 195 12.47 -14.14 -12.10
C ILE A 195 13.61 -13.90 -13.10
N PRO A 196 14.80 -14.49 -12.89
CA PRO A 196 15.98 -14.21 -13.70
C PRO A 196 15.85 -14.67 -15.16
N GLU A 197 15.48 -15.93 -15.39
CA GLU A 197 15.48 -16.53 -16.73
C GLU A 197 14.08 -16.78 -17.28
N ARG A 198 13.35 -17.72 -16.67
CA ARG A 198 11.99 -18.14 -17.06
C ARG A 198 11.17 -18.39 -15.82
N GLY A 199 9.86 -18.19 -15.94
CA GLY A 199 8.94 -18.50 -14.86
C GLY A 199 7.58 -17.88 -15.06
N SER A 200 6.64 -18.26 -14.23
CA SER A 200 5.30 -17.71 -14.24
C SER A 200 4.65 -17.81 -12.87
N PHE A 201 3.67 -16.96 -12.64
CA PHE A 201 2.76 -17.11 -11.51
C PHE A 201 1.37 -16.60 -11.86
N VAL A 202 0.40 -17.10 -11.12
CA VAL A 202 -0.98 -16.61 -11.09
C VAL A 202 -1.35 -16.43 -9.64
N LEU A 203 -1.84 -15.25 -9.29
CA LEU A 203 -2.34 -14.94 -7.96
C LEU A 203 -3.71 -14.28 -8.07
N SER A 204 -4.54 -14.42 -7.04
CA SER A 204 -5.80 -13.69 -6.91
C SER A 204 -5.82 -12.87 -5.63
N ALA A 205 -6.22 -11.60 -5.72
CA ALA A 205 -6.40 -10.71 -4.58
C ALA A 205 -7.87 -10.56 -4.21
N ARG A 206 -8.16 -10.54 -2.91
CA ARG A 206 -9.49 -10.25 -2.33
C ARG A 206 -9.34 -9.33 -1.14
N PHE A 207 -10.32 -8.48 -0.92
CA PHE A 207 -10.35 -7.53 0.18
C PHE A 207 -11.40 -7.94 1.20
N HIS A 208 -11.02 -7.88 2.48
CA HIS A 208 -11.85 -8.31 3.58
C HIS A 208 -12.06 -7.17 4.57
N HIS A 209 -13.28 -6.99 5.06
CA HIS A 209 -13.56 -5.96 6.05
C HIS A 209 -12.72 -6.13 7.33
N ASN A 210 -12.12 -5.02 7.76
CA ASN A 210 -11.37 -4.84 8.97
C ASN A 210 -12.15 -3.93 9.93
N PRO A 211 -12.67 -4.46 11.04
CA PRO A 211 -13.45 -3.65 11.98
C PRO A 211 -12.60 -2.71 12.83
N LYS A 212 -11.26 -2.87 12.84
CA LYS A 212 -10.35 -2.11 13.71
C LYS A 212 -9.09 -1.60 12.97
N PRO A 213 -9.25 -0.87 11.86
CA PRO A 213 -8.12 -0.33 11.11
C PRO A 213 -7.28 0.58 12.00
N CYS A 214 -5.97 0.39 11.96
CA CYS A 214 -5.02 1.18 12.73
C CYS A 214 -4.08 1.91 11.80
N ASN A 215 -3.48 1.17 10.87
CA ASN A 215 -2.56 1.72 9.92
C ASN A 215 -3.21 1.72 8.54
N ILE A 216 -3.23 2.87 7.89
CA ILE A 216 -3.94 3.08 6.63
C ILE A 216 -2.97 3.67 5.62
N MET A 217 -2.79 2.97 4.50
CA MET A 217 -2.20 3.54 3.28
C MET A 217 -3.31 4.27 2.53
N ALA A 218 -3.16 5.57 2.33
CA ALA A 218 -4.07 6.36 1.53
C ALA A 218 -3.68 6.23 0.05
N GLU A 219 -4.45 5.43 -0.69
CA GLU A 219 -4.49 5.51 -2.16
C GLU A 219 -5.71 6.36 -2.56
N GLY A 220 -5.48 7.50 -3.21
CA GLY A 220 -6.53 8.46 -3.49
C GLY A 220 -7.04 9.23 -2.26
N LEU A 221 -8.22 9.86 -2.37
CA LEU A 221 -8.80 10.72 -1.34
C LEU A 221 -10.12 10.13 -0.82
N ALA A 222 -10.09 9.56 0.39
CA ALA A 222 -11.31 9.26 1.14
C ALA A 222 -11.87 10.56 1.75
N PRO A 223 -13.20 10.67 1.99
CA PRO A 223 -13.80 11.87 2.57
C PRO A 223 -13.24 12.19 3.96
N TYR A 224 -12.86 11.16 4.72
CA TYR A 224 -12.11 11.26 5.97
C TYR A 224 -11.45 9.92 6.30
N TYR A 225 -10.45 9.98 7.15
CA TYR A 225 -9.76 8.85 7.76
C TYR A 225 -9.91 8.92 9.27
N MET A 226 -10.11 7.75 9.88
CA MET A 226 -10.33 7.63 11.31
C MET A 226 -9.19 6.83 11.94
N LEU A 227 -8.22 7.52 12.54
CA LEU A 227 -7.17 6.86 13.31
C LEU A 227 -7.67 6.56 14.72
N ARG A 228 -7.54 5.29 15.16
CA ARG A 228 -8.00 4.88 16.49
C ARG A 228 -7.18 3.74 17.06
N ASN A 229 -6.79 3.84 18.33
CA ASN A 229 -6.07 2.78 19.02
C ASN A 229 -6.98 1.67 19.60
N TYR A 230 -8.30 1.92 19.64
CA TYR A 230 -9.32 1.02 20.22
C TYR A 230 -9.02 0.63 21.66
N GLY A 231 -8.43 1.55 22.43
CA GLY A 231 -8.02 1.31 23.82
C GLY A 231 -6.81 0.38 23.96
N GLN A 232 -6.10 0.07 22.88
CA GLN A 232 -4.87 -0.72 22.92
C GLN A 232 -3.63 0.19 23.00
N ARG A 233 -2.56 -0.33 23.60
CA ARG A 233 -1.24 0.30 23.56
C ARG A 233 -0.58 0.01 22.21
N ARG A 234 -0.97 0.77 21.19
CA ARG A 234 -0.46 0.67 19.82
C ARG A 234 -0.47 2.02 19.13
N ASN A 235 0.52 2.25 18.28
CA ASN A 235 0.53 3.42 17.41
C ASN A 235 -0.28 3.11 16.15
N CYS A 236 -0.98 4.12 15.62
CA CYS A 236 -1.77 4.01 14.41
C CYS A 236 -1.35 5.08 13.41
N THR A 237 -1.10 4.70 12.16
CA THR A 237 -0.45 5.58 11.19
C THR A 237 -1.22 5.63 9.88
N LEU A 238 -1.56 6.85 9.45
CA LEU A 238 -2.08 7.15 8.12
C LEU A 238 -0.93 7.65 7.26
N THR A 239 -0.66 7.03 6.12
CA THR A 239 0.43 7.42 5.20
C THR A 239 -0.11 7.59 3.78
N ALA A 240 0.26 8.67 3.12
CA ALA A 240 0.03 8.92 1.70
C ALA A 240 1.36 9.03 0.96
N LEU A 241 1.47 8.45 -0.23
CA LEU A 241 2.65 8.54 -1.11
C LEU A 241 2.66 9.81 -1.98
N PHE A 242 2.18 10.92 -1.44
CA PHE A 242 2.15 12.20 -2.15
C PHE A 242 2.20 13.37 -1.16
N PRO A 243 2.70 14.53 -1.61
CA PRO A 243 2.52 15.81 -0.92
C PRO A 243 1.04 16.11 -0.69
N ALA A 244 0.66 16.39 0.55
CA ALA A 244 -0.75 16.55 0.90
C ALA A 244 -0.98 17.68 1.91
N VAL A 245 -2.17 18.25 1.84
CA VAL A 245 -2.71 19.10 2.91
C VAL A 245 -3.52 18.20 3.85
N VAL A 246 -3.11 18.20 5.11
CA VAL A 246 -3.73 17.45 6.20
C VAL A 246 -4.62 18.39 6.99
N SER A 247 -5.92 18.08 7.08
CA SER A 247 -6.85 18.83 7.94
C SER A 247 -7.34 17.94 9.08
N VAL A 248 -7.04 18.33 10.32
CA VAL A 248 -7.54 17.63 11.52
C VAL A 248 -8.93 18.17 11.83
N ILE A 249 -9.95 17.32 11.69
CA ILE A 249 -11.36 17.70 11.86
C ILE A 249 -11.79 17.56 13.33
N ALA A 250 -11.34 16.52 14.01
CA ALA A 250 -11.62 16.28 15.42
C ALA A 250 -10.58 15.34 16.01
N GLN A 251 -10.30 15.47 17.30
CA GLN A 251 -9.42 14.54 18.00
C GLN A 251 -9.76 14.41 19.49
N GLU A 252 -9.44 13.24 20.03
CA GLU A 252 -9.45 12.93 21.44
C GLU A 252 -8.19 12.11 21.72
N VAL A 253 -7.12 12.75 22.19
CA VAL A 253 -5.81 12.10 22.37
C VAL A 253 -5.24 12.46 23.74
N GLY A 254 -5.01 11.43 24.56
CA GLY A 254 -4.58 11.59 25.94
C GLY A 254 -5.74 11.96 26.87
N GLU A 255 -5.47 12.84 27.84
CA GLU A 255 -6.47 13.22 28.83
C GLU A 255 -7.62 14.03 28.22
N ILE A 256 -8.84 13.49 28.34
CA ILE A 256 -10.07 13.97 27.68
C ILE A 256 -10.49 15.38 28.14
N ASN A 257 -10.03 15.84 29.31
CA ASN A 257 -10.42 17.13 29.89
C ASN A 257 -9.62 18.32 29.34
N ASP A 258 -8.47 18.06 28.73
CA ASP A 258 -7.61 19.11 28.19
C ASP A 258 -8.11 19.56 26.81
N SER A 259 -8.18 20.88 26.60
CA SER A 259 -8.36 21.42 25.25
C SER A 259 -7.16 21.06 24.38
N VAL A 260 -7.38 20.96 23.08
CA VAL A 260 -6.29 20.74 22.12
C VAL A 260 -5.18 21.77 22.29
N ARG A 261 -3.94 21.29 22.35
CA ARG A 261 -2.72 22.10 22.44
C ARG A 261 -1.57 21.44 21.69
N TYR A 262 -0.53 22.23 21.41
CA TYR A 262 0.74 21.74 20.90
C TYR A 262 1.54 21.05 22.02
N CYS A 263 2.01 19.84 21.77
CA CYS A 263 2.62 18.96 22.77
C CYS A 263 4.06 18.57 22.41
N GLU A 264 4.74 19.33 21.55
CA GLU A 264 6.12 19.05 21.14
C GLU A 264 7.14 19.14 22.30
N ARG A 265 6.95 20.12 23.19
CA ARG A 265 7.90 20.41 24.28
C ARG A 265 7.52 19.74 25.60
N VAL A 266 6.32 19.18 25.68
CA VAL A 266 5.82 18.49 26.87
C VAL A 266 5.97 17.00 26.62
N ARG A 267 6.60 16.28 27.55
CA ARG A 267 6.67 14.81 27.48
C ARG A 267 5.30 14.22 27.76
N VAL A 268 4.47 14.14 26.73
CA VAL A 268 3.19 13.42 26.72
C VAL A 268 3.36 12.08 26.03
N ASP A 269 2.73 11.04 26.60
CA ASP A 269 2.79 9.68 26.05
C ASP A 269 1.81 9.48 24.89
N ASP A 270 0.69 10.21 24.92
CA ASP A 270 -0.39 10.15 23.93
C ASP A 270 -0.40 11.46 23.13
N LYS A 271 -0.22 11.34 21.81
CA LYS A 271 -0.10 12.50 20.91
C LYS A 271 -0.38 12.14 19.47
N LEU A 272 -0.80 13.13 18.69
CA LEU A 272 -0.93 13.06 17.26
C LEU A 272 0.24 13.82 16.63
N GLU A 273 1.09 13.12 15.88
CA GLU A 273 2.19 13.71 15.10
C GLU A 273 1.75 13.84 13.65
N ILE A 274 1.94 15.01 13.06
CA ILE A 274 1.62 15.30 11.65
C ILE A 274 2.91 15.76 11.00
N GLY A 275 3.21 15.25 9.81
CA GLY A 275 4.43 15.61 9.10
C GLY A 275 4.60 14.83 7.82
N GLY A 276 5.83 14.82 7.31
CA GLY A 276 6.20 14.02 6.16
C GLY A 276 7.58 13.39 6.29
N SER A 277 7.90 12.52 5.35
CA SER A 277 9.20 11.85 5.30
C SER A 277 9.62 11.61 3.85
N VAL A 278 10.88 11.23 3.67
CA VAL A 278 11.43 10.83 2.37
C VAL A 278 11.04 9.40 1.97
N GLY A 279 10.55 8.59 2.91
CA GLY A 279 10.17 7.20 2.66
C GLY A 279 8.95 6.74 3.44
N LEU A 280 8.76 5.42 3.55
CA LEU A 280 7.55 4.80 4.10
C LEU A 280 7.48 4.69 5.63
N ASP A 281 8.62 4.74 6.34
CA ASP A 281 8.63 4.58 7.80
C ASP A 281 8.77 5.93 8.52
N PRO A 282 7.66 6.53 8.98
CA PRO A 282 7.70 7.80 9.69
C PRO A 282 8.14 7.63 11.15
N SER A 283 8.37 6.41 11.65
CA SER A 283 8.77 6.17 13.05
C SER A 283 10.09 6.84 13.43
N TYR A 284 10.98 6.98 12.46
CA TYR A 284 12.32 7.52 12.65
C TYR A 284 12.59 8.76 11.78
N GLN A 285 11.87 8.91 10.67
CA GLN A 285 12.18 9.90 9.64
C GLN A 285 11.13 11.02 9.53
N LEU A 286 10.11 11.02 10.38
CA LEU A 286 9.06 12.04 10.33
C LEU A 286 9.62 13.42 10.66
N VAL A 287 9.67 14.28 9.64
CA VAL A 287 9.84 15.72 9.79
C VAL A 287 8.49 16.28 10.21
N ARG A 288 8.37 16.60 11.50
CA ARG A 288 7.10 16.98 12.13
C ARG A 288 6.73 18.43 11.75
N ALA A 289 5.50 18.59 11.27
CA ALA A 289 4.83 19.88 11.09
C ALA A 289 4.16 20.33 12.38
N SER A 290 3.55 19.39 13.10
CA SER A 290 3.10 19.63 14.47
C SER A 290 3.03 18.34 15.28
N THR A 291 3.02 18.50 16.59
CA THR A 291 2.56 17.50 17.53
C THR A 291 1.47 18.09 18.39
N ILE A 292 0.28 17.48 18.40
CA ILE A 292 -0.89 17.96 19.15
C ILE A 292 -1.44 16.86 20.05
N CYS A 293 -2.08 17.27 21.15
CA CYS A 293 -2.76 16.37 22.08
C CYS A 293 -3.93 17.10 22.76
N GLY A 294 -4.78 16.37 23.49
CA GLY A 294 -6.00 16.86 24.11
C GLY A 294 -7.25 16.54 23.30
N ARG A 295 -8.35 17.23 23.63
CA ARG A 295 -9.69 16.99 23.08
C ARG A 295 -10.26 18.20 22.37
N SER A 296 -10.78 17.98 21.18
CA SER A 296 -11.57 18.97 20.45
C SER A 296 -13.00 19.02 20.99
N ARG A 297 -13.50 20.21 21.31
CA ARG A 297 -14.91 20.42 21.75
C ARG A 297 -15.89 20.55 20.58
N GLY A 298 -15.43 20.33 19.35
CA GLY A 298 -16.18 20.49 18.11
C GLY A 298 -15.25 20.28 16.92
N ARG A 299 -15.68 20.75 15.75
CA ARG A 299 -14.83 20.75 14.56
C ARG A 299 -13.61 21.63 14.79
N MET A 300 -12.45 21.10 14.42
CA MET A 300 -11.18 21.81 14.33
C MET A 300 -10.91 22.18 12.88
N ASP A 301 -10.24 23.32 12.70
CA ASP A 301 -9.74 23.80 11.42
C ASP A 301 -8.21 23.95 11.50
N LEU A 302 -7.53 22.83 11.80
CA LEU A 302 -6.06 22.77 11.77
C LEU A 302 -5.63 22.14 10.45
N GLU A 303 -5.16 22.98 9.53
CA GLU A 303 -4.64 22.57 8.23
C GLU A 303 -3.12 22.68 8.19
N GLN A 304 -2.45 21.66 7.67
CA GLN A 304 -1.00 21.63 7.52
C GLN A 304 -0.61 21.11 6.14
N THR A 305 0.14 21.92 5.41
CA THR A 305 0.65 21.55 4.09
C THR A 305 1.98 20.82 4.25
N ILE A 306 2.03 19.57 3.82
CA ILE A 306 3.20 18.71 3.89
C ILE A 306 3.73 18.46 2.47
N LEU A 307 4.90 19.01 2.18
CA LEU A 307 5.57 18.88 0.88
C LEU A 307 6.77 17.93 1.00
N CYS A 308 6.45 16.64 1.16
CA CYS A 308 7.41 15.56 1.29
C CYS A 308 7.04 14.43 0.33
N GLY A 309 7.97 13.50 0.08
CA GLY A 309 7.70 12.30 -0.72
C GLY A 309 6.56 11.46 -0.14
N THR A 310 6.44 11.44 1.20
CA THR A 310 5.30 10.89 1.90
C THR A 310 4.72 11.87 2.92
N THR A 311 3.40 11.85 3.07
CA THR A 311 2.69 12.57 4.13
C THR A 311 2.17 11.57 5.15
N SER A 312 2.39 11.82 6.44
CA SER A 312 2.01 10.91 7.51
C SER A 312 1.33 11.60 8.69
N VAL A 313 0.32 10.94 9.24
CA VAL A 313 -0.29 11.28 10.52
C VAL A 313 -0.19 10.07 11.43
N ARG A 314 0.44 10.24 12.60
CA ARG A 314 0.72 9.18 13.55
C ARG A 314 0.05 9.45 14.87
N LEU A 315 -0.85 8.55 15.26
CA LEU A 315 -1.43 8.52 16.58
C LEU A 315 -0.54 7.66 17.48
N ILE A 316 0.27 8.31 18.32
CA ILE A 316 1.09 7.67 19.33
C ILE A 316 0.24 7.45 20.58
N SER A 317 0.22 6.22 21.09
CA SER A 317 -0.66 5.85 22.20
C SER A 317 0.04 5.04 23.28
N SER A 318 -0.16 5.47 24.52
CA SER A 318 0.24 4.73 25.72
C SER A 318 -0.72 3.57 26.03
N GLY A 319 -1.90 3.55 25.42
CA GLY A 319 -2.98 2.60 25.71
C GLY A 319 -3.80 2.92 26.96
N ARG A 320 -3.52 4.03 27.66
CA ARG A 320 -4.31 4.46 28.84
C ARG A 320 -5.66 5.06 28.46
N TYR A 321 -5.77 5.56 27.23
CA TYR A 321 -6.94 6.24 26.71
C TYR A 321 -7.41 5.61 25.40
N ASN A 322 -8.68 5.81 25.05
CA ASN A 322 -9.21 5.47 23.75
C ASN A 322 -8.97 6.63 22.79
N ASN A 323 -7.74 6.69 22.28
CA ASN A 323 -7.31 7.78 21.44
C ASN A 323 -7.90 7.66 20.04
N GLN A 324 -8.35 8.79 19.50
CA GLN A 324 -8.91 8.86 18.16
C GLN A 324 -8.67 10.22 17.49
N ALA A 325 -8.47 10.23 16.18
CA ALA A 325 -8.31 11.44 15.39
C ALA A 325 -8.95 11.29 13.99
N MET A 326 -9.91 12.17 13.69
CA MET A 326 -10.56 12.27 12.39
C MET A 326 -9.83 13.29 11.54
N VAL A 327 -9.34 12.84 10.39
CA VAL A 327 -8.44 13.62 9.52
C VAL A 327 -8.92 13.53 8.08
N THR A 328 -8.80 14.61 7.33
CA THR A 328 -8.95 14.60 5.87
C THR A 328 -7.61 14.90 5.22
N MET A 329 -7.40 14.34 4.04
CA MET A 329 -6.24 14.63 3.21
C MET A 329 -6.72 15.05 1.83
N ARG A 330 -5.99 15.98 1.22
CA ARG A 330 -6.08 16.27 -0.21
C ARG A 330 -4.67 16.39 -0.78
N MET A 331 -4.50 16.08 -2.05
CA MET A 331 -3.24 16.37 -2.74
C MET A 331 -2.96 17.88 -2.64
N ALA A 332 -1.70 18.23 -2.38
CA ALA A 332 -1.26 19.62 -2.41
C ALA A 332 -1.17 20.11 -3.86
N ASP A 333 -1.48 21.38 -4.09
CA ASP A 333 -1.36 22.05 -5.38
C ASP A 333 -0.37 23.23 -5.31
N GLU A 334 -0.20 23.95 -6.42
CA GLU A 334 0.74 25.06 -6.51
C GLU A 334 0.43 26.21 -5.53
N SER A 335 -0.83 26.39 -5.15
CA SER A 335 -1.22 27.43 -4.20
C SER A 335 -0.75 27.12 -2.78
N ASP A 336 -0.62 25.83 -2.46
CA ASP A 336 -0.17 25.35 -1.16
C ASP A 336 1.34 25.54 -0.93
N LEU A 337 2.13 25.73 -2.00
CA LEU A 337 3.58 25.95 -1.91
C LEU A 337 3.94 27.12 -0.97
N ARG A 338 3.10 28.17 -0.96
CA ARG A 338 3.31 29.36 -0.11
C ARG A 338 2.86 29.16 1.34
N LEU A 339 2.08 28.12 1.59
CA LEU A 339 1.53 27.75 2.90
C LEU A 339 2.19 26.49 3.48
N ALA A 340 3.29 26.05 2.86
CA ALA A 340 4.04 24.88 3.28
C ALA A 340 4.39 24.96 4.76
N THR A 341 3.90 23.99 5.53
CA THR A 341 4.23 23.85 6.95
C THR A 341 5.54 23.08 7.10
N VAL A 342 5.73 22.04 6.27
CA VAL A 342 6.97 21.26 6.18
C VAL A 342 7.30 20.98 4.73
N ILE A 343 8.59 21.07 4.41
CA ILE A 343 9.18 20.65 3.15
C ILE A 343 10.31 19.69 3.50
N CYS A 344 10.30 18.49 2.92
CA CYS A 344 11.41 17.55 3.07
C CYS A 344 12.45 17.79 1.98
N GLU A 345 13.73 17.73 2.32
CA GLU A 345 14.80 17.64 1.33
C GLU A 345 14.62 16.34 0.55
N MET A 346 14.65 16.44 -0.79
CA MET A 346 14.53 15.29 -1.69
C MET A 346 15.84 14.51 -1.78
#